data_AF-A0A943N4F7-F1
#
_entry.id   AF-A0A943N4F7-F1
#
_cell.length_a   1.000
_cell.length_b   1.000
_cell.length_c   1.000
_cell.angle_alpha   90.00
_cell.angle_beta   90.00
_cell.angle_gamma   90.00
#
_symmetry.space_group_name_H-M   'P 1'
#
loop_
_entity.id
_entity.type
_entity.pdbx_description
1 polymer ?
#
loop_
_entity_poly.entity_id
_entity_poly.type
_entity_poly.pdbx_seq_one_letter_code
_entity_poly.pdbx_strand_id
1 'polypeptide(L)'
;MKHGKNTLRLTALLTAALMLLLTLCGCSRGMIKEDSVHEDLPDIDPEAGIAKDMRAKLYYRLTDEAYLVGVTATITVYAGEREERAMIRTLMEGTPPLSGNISAVIPTGTEIVDVSLEGAILYVTLSAEFFNTNIVDEAIADGSRLMENGLLSRAEYEARVENAREEMYLARRLAAQSIVNTITANRPDVSVQLLFELNGSAARVRRTELGLETFGGGSHDLLEPMEFDDSYVITAPGVVACLLEHIQNGEYDKAYPLIAELEQGGAQKPDYASFETYMASLAKIKSFSVREQTQNKDSSSILVTVEITLDNDQGVRRYQLTLKSEGSIYKLGYKSLINMLGGDGV
;
A
#
# COMPACT_ATOMS: atom_id res chain seq x y z
N MET A 1 -38.83 86.64 -63.52
CA MET A 1 -37.50 86.00 -63.66
C MET A 1 -36.67 86.52 -62.49
N LYS A 2 -36.17 85.78 -61.50
CA LYS A 2 -35.46 84.50 -61.51
C LYS A 2 -35.35 83.99 -60.04
N HIS A 3 -36.45 83.77 -59.31
CA HIS A 3 -36.38 83.38 -57.87
C HIS A 3 -37.39 82.32 -57.37
N GLY A 4 -38.17 81.68 -58.24
CA GLY A 4 -39.18 80.68 -57.83
C GLY A 4 -38.80 79.20 -57.95
N LYS A 5 -37.61 78.86 -58.48
CA LYS A 5 -37.20 77.45 -58.73
C LYS A 5 -36.19 76.88 -57.71
N ASN A 6 -35.52 77.72 -56.91
CA ASN A 6 -34.55 77.26 -55.91
C ASN A 6 -35.18 76.96 -54.54
N THR A 7 -36.33 77.57 -54.22
CA THR A 7 -37.05 77.34 -52.96
C THR A 7 -37.81 76.00 -52.95
N LEU A 8 -38.30 75.53 -54.10
CA LEU A 8 -38.99 74.24 -54.23
C LEU A 8 -38.02 73.04 -54.15
N ARG A 9 -36.77 73.21 -54.61
CA ARG A 9 -35.73 72.17 -54.50
C ARG A 9 -35.11 72.11 -53.10
N LEU A 10 -34.97 73.25 -52.42
CA LEU A 10 -34.47 73.29 -51.04
C LEU A 10 -35.47 72.68 -50.04
N THR A 11 -36.76 72.92 -50.23
CA THR A 11 -37.84 72.35 -49.40
C THR A 11 -38.03 70.85 -49.63
N ALA A 12 -37.86 70.36 -50.86
CA ALA A 12 -37.85 68.92 -51.16
C ALA A 12 -36.62 68.18 -50.58
N LEU A 13 -35.44 68.82 -50.56
CA LEU A 13 -34.23 68.26 -49.96
C LEU A 13 -34.28 68.26 -48.42
N LEU A 14 -34.84 69.29 -47.79
CA LEU A 14 -35.05 69.35 -46.34
C LEU A 14 -36.10 68.35 -45.85
N THR A 15 -37.17 68.10 -46.63
CA THR A 15 -38.20 67.10 -46.27
C THR A 15 -37.72 65.66 -46.49
N ALA A 16 -36.89 65.40 -47.50
CA ALA A 16 -36.25 64.10 -47.70
C ALA A 16 -35.19 63.79 -46.62
N ALA A 17 -34.40 64.79 -46.18
CA ALA A 17 -33.45 64.63 -45.08
C ALA A 17 -34.14 64.44 -43.72
N LEU A 18 -35.29 65.10 -43.49
CA LEU A 18 -36.07 64.96 -42.26
C LEU A 18 -36.82 63.61 -42.17
N MET A 19 -37.26 63.03 -43.30
CA MET A 19 -37.81 61.67 -43.34
C MET A 19 -36.76 60.57 -43.15
N LEU A 20 -35.50 60.80 -43.57
CA LEU A 20 -34.41 59.83 -43.36
C LEU A 20 -33.90 59.78 -41.91
N LEU A 21 -34.07 60.87 -41.15
CA LEU A 21 -33.73 60.97 -39.73
C LEU A 21 -34.80 60.40 -38.79
N LEU A 22 -36.05 60.26 -39.26
CA LEU A 22 -37.17 59.70 -38.48
C LEU A 22 -37.28 58.17 -38.55
N THR A 23 -36.51 57.49 -39.41
CA THR A 23 -36.46 56.02 -39.50
C THR A 23 -35.39 55.37 -38.60
N LEU A 24 -34.68 56.15 -37.77
CA LEU A 24 -33.64 55.65 -36.85
C LEU A 24 -34.07 55.62 -35.37
N CYS A 25 -35.30 56.00 -35.03
CA CYS A 25 -35.87 55.78 -33.69
C CYS A 25 -36.65 54.46 -33.63
N GLY A 26 -35.93 53.35 -33.81
CA GLY A 26 -36.41 52.06 -33.33
C GLY A 26 -36.43 52.08 -31.81
N CYS A 27 -37.62 51.89 -31.23
CA CYS A 27 -37.81 51.75 -29.80
C CYS A 27 -36.83 50.69 -29.26
N SER A 28 -35.87 51.09 -28.43
CA SER A 28 -35.29 50.19 -27.46
C SER A 28 -36.42 49.76 -26.54
N ARG A 29 -37.04 48.62 -26.86
CA ARG A 29 -37.63 47.79 -25.80
C ARG A 29 -36.53 47.69 -24.77
N GLY A 30 -36.77 48.21 -23.56
CA GLY A 30 -36.03 47.78 -22.39
C GLY A 30 -36.18 46.26 -22.37
N MET A 31 -35.18 45.58 -22.93
CA MET A 31 -34.98 44.19 -22.69
C MET A 31 -34.77 44.16 -21.19
N ILE A 32 -35.75 43.63 -20.47
CA ILE A 32 -35.49 43.10 -19.14
C ILE A 32 -34.31 42.17 -19.40
N LYS A 33 -33.12 42.64 -19.05
CA LYS A 33 -32.01 41.74 -18.83
C LYS A 33 -32.51 40.95 -17.65
N GLU A 34 -33.00 39.72 -17.91
CA GLU A 34 -33.00 38.73 -16.85
C GLU A 34 -31.58 38.77 -16.33
N ASP A 35 -31.43 39.32 -15.13
CA ASP A 35 -30.32 39.01 -14.26
C ASP A 35 -30.51 37.52 -13.94
N SER A 36 -30.19 36.69 -14.92
CA SER A 36 -29.96 35.28 -14.72
C SER A 36 -28.62 35.24 -14.01
N VAL A 37 -28.67 35.55 -12.72
CA VAL A 37 -27.87 34.83 -11.76
C VAL A 37 -28.31 33.38 -11.93
N HIS A 38 -27.74 32.71 -12.93
CA HIS A 38 -27.49 31.29 -12.80
C HIS A 38 -26.54 31.24 -11.60
N GLU A 39 -27.11 31.06 -10.41
CA GLU A 39 -26.37 30.32 -9.41
C GLU A 39 -26.01 29.03 -10.13
N ASP A 40 -24.71 28.83 -10.40
CA ASP A 40 -24.22 27.53 -10.80
C ASP A 40 -24.73 26.58 -9.72
N LEU A 41 -25.82 25.88 -10.02
CA LEU A 41 -26.29 24.80 -9.18
C LEU A 41 -25.07 23.91 -8.97
N PRO A 42 -24.77 23.50 -7.72
CA PRO A 42 -23.64 22.62 -7.50
C PRO A 42 -23.76 21.45 -8.47
N ASP A 43 -22.69 21.17 -9.22
CA ASP A 43 -22.68 20.07 -10.19
C ASP A 43 -23.13 18.80 -9.46
N ILE A 44 -24.35 18.37 -9.75
CA ILE A 44 -24.88 17.11 -9.23
C ILE A 44 -24.26 16.03 -10.11
N ASP A 45 -23.16 15.45 -9.66
CA ASP A 45 -22.62 14.24 -10.25
C ASP A 45 -23.73 13.15 -10.23
N PRO A 46 -24.20 12.66 -11.39
CA PRO A 46 -25.25 11.65 -11.45
C PRO A 46 -24.82 10.29 -10.84
N GLU A 47 -23.52 10.09 -10.59
CA GLU A 47 -22.99 8.97 -9.81
C GLU A 47 -22.88 9.29 -8.30
N ALA A 48 -23.12 10.54 -7.88
CA ALA A 48 -23.15 10.90 -6.47
C ALA A 48 -24.25 10.12 -5.75
N GLY A 49 -23.84 9.21 -4.86
CA GLY A 49 -24.74 8.37 -4.09
C GLY A 49 -24.96 6.97 -4.67
N ILE A 50 -24.18 6.54 -5.67
CA ILE A 50 -24.16 5.15 -6.16
C ILE A 50 -22.80 4.54 -5.79
N ALA A 51 -22.80 3.27 -5.37
CA ALA A 51 -21.55 2.55 -5.15
C ALA A 51 -20.83 2.34 -6.48
N LYS A 52 -19.50 2.50 -6.48
CA LYS A 52 -18.65 2.32 -7.67
C LYS A 52 -17.49 1.40 -7.38
N ASP A 53 -17.02 0.68 -8.39
CA ASP A 53 -15.81 -0.12 -8.29
C ASP A 53 -14.60 0.70 -8.73
N MET A 54 -13.49 0.59 -8.00
CA MET A 54 -12.21 1.18 -8.38
C MET A 54 -11.09 0.15 -8.28
N ARG A 55 -10.08 0.28 -9.16
CA ARG A 55 -8.86 -0.52 -9.06
C ARG A 55 -7.89 0.20 -8.13
N ALA A 56 -7.47 -0.47 -7.06
CA ALA A 56 -6.55 0.09 -6.06
C ALA A 56 -5.37 -0.86 -5.79
N LYS A 57 -4.21 -0.30 -5.47
CA LYS A 57 -3.05 -1.04 -4.96
C LYS A 57 -3.05 -1.02 -3.43
N LEU A 58 -3.31 -2.16 -2.82
CA LEU A 58 -3.42 -2.36 -1.37
C LEU A 58 -2.18 -3.05 -0.83
N TYR A 59 -1.65 -2.61 0.31
CA TYR A 59 -0.42 -3.17 0.89
C TYR A 59 -0.72 -4.06 2.09
N TYR A 60 -0.46 -5.36 1.96
CA TYR A 60 -0.65 -6.37 3.01
C TYR A 60 0.70 -6.83 3.55
N ARG A 61 0.76 -7.42 4.75
CA ARG A 61 2.01 -8.00 5.25
C ARG A 61 2.35 -9.27 4.49
N LEU A 62 3.61 -9.44 4.09
CA LEU A 62 4.15 -10.74 3.70
C LEU A 62 4.10 -11.64 4.94
N THR A 63 3.39 -12.77 4.88
CA THR A 63 3.11 -13.61 6.05
C THR A 63 4.39 -13.92 6.83
N ASP A 64 4.35 -13.67 8.14
CA ASP A 64 5.45 -13.86 9.10
C ASP A 64 6.73 -13.06 8.85
N GLU A 65 6.67 -12.04 7.99
CA GLU A 65 7.84 -11.28 7.54
C GLU A 65 7.69 -9.79 7.83
N ALA A 66 8.82 -9.08 7.86
CA ALA A 66 8.87 -7.64 8.16
C ALA A 66 8.58 -6.74 6.94
N TYR A 67 7.88 -7.25 5.92
CA TYR A 67 7.67 -6.58 4.65
C TYR A 67 6.19 -6.51 4.25
N LEU A 68 5.87 -5.56 3.38
CA LEU A 68 4.58 -5.35 2.75
C LEU A 68 4.60 -5.80 1.28
N VAL A 69 3.48 -6.35 0.82
CA VAL A 69 3.21 -6.78 -0.54
C VAL A 69 2.12 -5.90 -1.13
N GLY A 70 2.41 -5.25 -2.25
CA GLY A 70 1.42 -4.46 -3.00
C GLY A 70 0.55 -5.35 -3.88
N VAL A 71 -0.72 -5.50 -3.53
CA VAL A 71 -1.74 -6.28 -4.26
C VAL A 71 -2.67 -5.33 -4.98
N THR A 72 -2.77 -5.46 -6.31
CA THR A 72 -3.76 -4.69 -7.08
C THR A 72 -5.09 -5.44 -7.13
N ALA A 73 -6.13 -4.86 -6.54
CA ALA A 73 -7.47 -5.42 -6.47
C ALA A 73 -8.51 -4.42 -6.97
N THR A 74 -9.68 -4.93 -7.33
CA THR A 74 -10.88 -4.09 -7.50
C THR A 74 -11.59 -4.02 -6.15
N ILE A 75 -11.86 -2.81 -5.68
CA ILE A 75 -12.58 -2.54 -4.43
C ILE A 75 -13.85 -1.76 -4.73
N THR A 76 -14.87 -1.95 -3.92
CA THR A 76 -16.11 -1.18 -4.00
C THR A 76 -16.04 0.02 -3.07
N VAL A 77 -16.27 1.21 -3.60
CA VAL A 77 -16.46 2.47 -2.87
C VAL A 77 -17.96 2.67 -2.72
N TYR A 78 -18.44 2.73 -1.48
CA TYR A 78 -19.88 2.88 -1.22
C TYR A 78 -20.38 4.29 -1.54
N ALA A 79 -21.70 4.40 -1.72
CA ALA A 79 -22.38 5.68 -1.92
C ALA A 79 -22.02 6.69 -0.81
N GLY A 80 -21.43 7.83 -1.18
CA GLY A 80 -21.01 8.87 -0.24
C GLY A 80 -19.74 8.55 0.56
N GLU A 81 -19.09 7.41 0.30
CA GLU A 81 -17.79 7.05 0.88
C GLU A 81 -16.65 7.70 0.09
N ARG A 82 -15.60 8.15 0.79
CA ARG A 82 -14.36 8.58 0.15
C ARG A 82 -13.54 7.37 -0.29
N GLU A 83 -12.87 7.45 -1.44
CA GLU A 83 -12.04 6.36 -1.98
C GLU A 83 -10.99 5.85 -0.99
N GLU A 84 -10.36 6.76 -0.23
CA GLU A 84 -9.34 6.44 0.77
C GLU A 84 -9.93 5.70 1.97
N ARG A 85 -11.18 6.01 2.35
CA ARG A 85 -11.90 5.25 3.38
C ARG A 85 -12.20 3.83 2.89
N ALA A 86 -12.61 3.67 1.63
CA ALA A 86 -12.86 2.37 1.04
C ALA A 86 -11.59 1.51 0.97
N MET A 87 -10.43 2.11 0.66
CA MET A 87 -9.14 1.42 0.67
C MET A 87 -8.77 0.91 2.07
N ILE A 88 -8.87 1.76 3.10
CA ILE A 88 -8.56 1.36 4.49
C ILE A 88 -9.55 0.29 4.97
N ARG A 89 -10.84 0.45 4.68
CA ARG A 89 -11.86 -0.54 5.02
C ARG A 89 -11.55 -1.90 4.38
N THR A 90 -11.15 -1.92 3.12
CA THR A 90 -10.76 -3.17 2.45
C THR A 90 -9.57 -3.84 3.14
N LEU A 91 -8.57 -3.07 3.59
CA LEU A 91 -7.45 -3.63 4.37
C LEU A 91 -7.92 -4.24 5.71
N MET A 92 -8.90 -3.59 6.37
CA MET A 92 -9.48 -4.05 7.64
C MET A 92 -10.39 -5.29 7.48
N GLU A 93 -11.00 -5.48 6.32
CA GLU A 93 -11.78 -6.69 5.99
C GLU A 93 -10.90 -7.94 5.86
N GLY A 94 -9.59 -7.76 5.67
CA GLY A 94 -8.59 -8.83 5.66
C GLY A 94 -7.96 -9.04 4.29
N THR A 95 -7.42 -10.24 4.04
CA THR A 95 -6.70 -10.53 2.80
C THR A 95 -7.65 -10.97 1.68
N PRO A 96 -7.34 -10.64 0.41
CA PRO A 96 -8.09 -11.16 -0.72
C PRO A 96 -8.07 -12.70 -0.76
N PRO A 97 -9.16 -13.35 -1.24
CA PRO A 97 -9.22 -14.80 -1.35
C PRO A 97 -8.01 -15.39 -2.11
N LEU A 98 -7.59 -16.60 -1.71
CA LEU A 98 -6.49 -17.34 -2.35
C LEU A 98 -5.11 -16.65 -2.31
N SER A 99 -4.91 -15.71 -1.39
CA SER A 99 -3.62 -15.03 -1.22
C SER A 99 -2.73 -15.75 -0.19
N GLY A 100 -2.09 -16.84 -0.60
CA GLY A 100 -1.38 -17.76 0.32
C GLY A 100 -0.11 -17.23 0.99
N ASN A 101 0.38 -16.04 0.62
CA ASN A 101 1.64 -15.47 1.11
C ASN A 101 1.49 -14.11 1.80
N ILE A 102 0.25 -13.66 2.02
CA ILE A 102 0.01 -12.39 2.69
C ILE A 102 -0.94 -12.57 3.87
N SER A 103 -0.83 -11.66 4.83
CA SER A 103 -1.61 -11.62 6.04
C SER A 103 -2.15 -10.20 6.28
N ALA A 104 -3.28 -10.13 6.98
CA ALA A 104 -3.77 -8.86 7.51
C ALA A 104 -2.81 -8.39 8.61
N VAL A 105 -2.61 -7.08 8.69
CA VAL A 105 -1.66 -6.50 9.67
C VAL A 105 -2.31 -5.44 10.56
N ILE A 106 -3.44 -4.87 10.12
CA ILE A 106 -4.23 -3.96 10.95
C ILE A 106 -4.86 -4.79 12.08
N PRO A 107 -4.68 -4.38 13.35
CA PRO A 107 -5.22 -5.13 14.49
C PRO A 107 -6.74 -5.27 14.43
N THR A 108 -7.24 -6.48 14.70
CA THR A 108 -8.68 -6.77 14.72
C THR A 108 -9.40 -5.86 15.72
N GLY A 109 -10.55 -5.33 15.30
CA GLY A 109 -11.34 -4.38 16.09
C GLY A 109 -10.97 -2.92 15.89
N THR A 110 -9.92 -2.61 15.13
CA THR A 110 -9.63 -1.22 14.72
C THR A 110 -10.74 -0.69 13.82
N GLU A 111 -11.24 0.50 14.14
CA GLU A 111 -12.27 1.20 13.35
C GLU A 111 -11.73 2.49 12.72
N ILE A 112 -12.34 2.90 11.59
CA ILE A 112 -12.07 4.18 10.94
C ILE A 112 -13.03 5.23 11.51
N VAL A 113 -12.52 6.08 12.39
CA VAL A 113 -13.28 7.16 13.04
C VAL A 113 -13.57 8.29 12.04
N ASP A 114 -12.53 8.80 11.37
CA ASP A 114 -12.66 9.87 10.38
C ASP A 114 -11.60 9.78 9.28
N VAL A 115 -11.95 10.27 8.09
CA VAL A 115 -11.02 10.47 6.97
C VAL A 115 -11.32 11.82 6.33
N SER A 116 -10.43 12.79 6.53
CA SER A 116 -10.59 14.17 6.05
C SER A 116 -9.35 14.64 5.29
N LEU A 117 -9.55 15.47 4.27
CA LEU A 117 -8.48 16.02 3.43
C LEU A 117 -8.40 17.53 3.64
N GLU A 118 -7.25 18.04 4.07
CA GLU A 118 -6.98 19.47 4.11
C GLU A 118 -5.69 19.78 3.33
N GLY A 119 -5.82 20.53 2.23
CA GLY A 119 -4.70 20.77 1.33
C GLY A 119 -4.14 19.47 0.76
N ALA A 120 -2.85 19.21 0.98
CA ALA A 120 -2.14 18.02 0.53
C ALA A 120 -1.95 16.97 1.65
N ILE A 121 -2.64 17.12 2.79
CA ILE A 121 -2.56 16.20 3.93
C ILE A 121 -3.92 15.53 4.11
N LEU A 122 -3.92 14.20 4.05
CA LEU A 122 -5.06 13.37 4.42
C LEU A 122 -4.91 12.93 5.88
N TYR A 123 -5.86 13.37 6.71
CA TYR A 123 -5.96 12.95 8.09
C TYR A 123 -6.80 11.67 8.16
N VAL A 124 -6.22 10.63 8.74
CA VAL A 124 -6.90 9.36 8.98
C VAL A 124 -6.93 9.15 10.48
N THR A 125 -8.12 9.18 11.06
CA THR A 125 -8.34 8.94 12.49
C THR A 125 -8.80 7.51 12.71
N LEU A 126 -8.05 6.75 13.50
CA LEU A 126 -8.31 5.36 13.85
C LEU A 126 -8.69 5.23 15.32
N SER A 127 -9.41 4.17 15.67
CA SER A 127 -9.79 3.89 17.05
C SER A 127 -8.60 3.38 17.90
N ALA A 128 -8.76 3.37 19.24
CA ALA A 128 -7.72 2.96 20.17
C ALA A 128 -7.31 1.48 20.05
N GLU A 129 -8.18 0.63 19.49
CA GLU A 129 -7.96 -0.80 19.25
C GLU A 129 -6.75 -1.07 18.35
N PHE A 130 -6.30 -0.08 17.59
CA PHE A 130 -5.03 -0.14 16.86
C PHE A 130 -3.83 -0.42 17.79
N PHE A 131 -3.91 -0.01 19.06
CA PHE A 131 -2.88 -0.25 20.07
C PHE A 131 -3.16 -1.46 20.94
N ASN A 132 -3.90 -2.46 20.46
CA ASN A 132 -4.11 -3.69 21.23
C ASN A 132 -2.77 -4.35 21.63
N THR A 133 -2.81 -5.09 22.73
CA THR A 133 -1.65 -5.74 23.35
C THR A 133 -1.81 -7.26 23.44
N ASN A 134 -2.85 -7.80 22.82
CA ASN A 134 -3.28 -9.20 22.96
C ASN A 134 -2.12 -10.19 22.76
N ILE A 135 -1.25 -9.98 21.75
CA ILE A 135 -0.11 -10.86 21.51
C ILE A 135 0.86 -10.94 22.70
N VAL A 136 1.09 -9.81 23.40
CA VAL A 136 1.93 -9.75 24.59
C VAL A 136 1.20 -10.33 25.80
N ASP A 137 -0.09 -10.00 25.95
CA ASP A 137 -0.91 -10.48 27.06
C ASP A 137 -1.07 -12.01 27.02
N GLU A 138 -1.26 -12.59 25.83
CA GLU A 138 -1.28 -14.04 25.59
C GLU A 138 0.08 -14.68 25.87
N ALA A 139 1.18 -14.05 25.41
CA ALA A 139 2.53 -14.55 25.68
C ALA A 139 2.84 -14.60 27.19
N ILE A 140 2.42 -13.58 27.95
CA ILE A 140 2.55 -13.51 29.40
C ILE A 140 1.68 -14.59 30.08
N ALA A 141 0.41 -14.70 29.69
CA ALA A 141 -0.53 -15.63 30.30
C ALA A 141 -0.10 -17.10 30.09
N ASP A 142 0.21 -17.47 28.85
CA ASP A 142 0.69 -18.81 28.53
C ASP A 142 2.06 -19.10 29.13
N GLY A 143 2.99 -18.14 29.03
CA GLY A 143 4.33 -18.26 29.58
C GLY A 143 4.31 -18.49 31.10
N SER A 144 3.48 -17.73 31.82
CA SER A 144 3.32 -17.84 33.27
C SER A 144 2.79 -19.23 33.65
N ARG A 145 1.75 -19.70 32.95
CA ARG A 145 1.18 -21.04 33.16
C ARG A 145 2.20 -22.16 32.91
N LEU A 146 3.04 -22.04 31.87
CA LEU A 146 4.07 -23.05 31.57
C LEU A 146 5.19 -23.05 32.62
N MET A 147 5.59 -21.87 33.09
CA MET A 147 6.60 -21.70 34.13
C MET A 147 6.14 -22.29 35.48
N GLU A 148 4.88 -22.04 35.88
CA GLU A 148 4.28 -22.62 37.10
C GLU A 148 4.26 -24.16 37.07
N ASN A 149 4.07 -24.74 35.88
CA ASN A 149 4.08 -26.19 35.68
C ASN A 149 5.50 -26.77 35.47
N GLY A 150 6.56 -25.96 35.58
CA GLY A 150 7.94 -26.39 35.41
C GLY A 150 8.30 -26.81 33.98
N LEU A 151 7.50 -26.43 32.99
CA LEU A 151 7.71 -26.76 31.57
C LEU A 151 8.58 -25.76 30.82
N LEU A 152 8.94 -24.67 31.49
CA LEU A 152 9.62 -23.53 30.89
C LEU A 152 10.48 -22.84 31.95
N SER A 153 11.73 -22.53 31.59
CA SER A 153 12.65 -21.77 32.45
C SER A 153 12.31 -20.28 32.44
N ARG A 154 12.81 -19.56 33.44
CA ARG A 154 12.65 -18.10 33.51
C ARG A 154 13.25 -17.37 32.29
N ALA A 155 14.37 -17.85 31.76
CA ALA A 155 15.00 -17.26 30.58
C ALA A 155 14.15 -17.44 29.33
N GLU A 156 13.55 -18.61 29.14
CA GLU A 156 12.62 -18.89 28.04
C GLU A 156 11.32 -18.08 28.17
N TYR A 157 10.86 -17.81 29.40
CA TYR A 157 9.72 -16.94 29.66
C TYR A 157 10.01 -15.51 29.23
N GLU A 158 11.14 -14.96 29.69
CA GLU A 158 11.56 -13.60 29.37
C GLU A 158 11.75 -13.45 27.84
N ALA A 159 12.39 -14.41 27.18
CA ALA A 159 12.53 -14.41 25.72
C ALA A 159 11.18 -14.47 24.99
N ARG A 160 10.22 -15.27 25.46
CA ARG A 160 8.88 -15.36 24.86
C ARG A 160 8.15 -14.03 24.92
N VAL A 161 8.17 -13.35 26.08
CA VAL A 161 7.49 -12.06 26.27
C VAL A 161 8.15 -10.97 25.43
N GLU A 162 9.49 -10.96 25.35
CA GLU A 162 10.19 -9.98 24.53
C GLU A 162 9.99 -10.21 23.03
N ASN A 163 10.00 -11.46 22.55
CA ASN A 163 9.65 -11.76 21.15
C ASN A 163 8.22 -11.30 20.81
N ALA A 164 7.26 -11.50 21.72
CA ALA A 164 5.88 -11.03 21.51
C ALA A 164 5.79 -9.49 21.49
N ARG A 165 6.62 -8.81 22.29
CA ARG A 165 6.71 -7.34 22.30
C ARG A 165 7.31 -6.82 21.00
N GLU A 166 8.39 -7.42 20.52
CA GLU A 166 9.01 -7.07 19.24
C GLU A 166 8.02 -7.26 18.08
N GLU A 167 7.31 -8.38 18.06
CA GLU A 167 6.28 -8.68 17.06
C GLU A 167 5.11 -7.68 17.13
N MET A 168 4.65 -7.30 18.33
CA MET A 168 3.63 -6.27 18.50
C MET A 168 4.04 -4.93 17.88
N TYR A 169 5.28 -4.49 18.13
CA TYR A 169 5.79 -3.23 17.55
C TYR A 169 6.01 -3.34 16.05
N LEU A 170 6.48 -4.49 15.55
CA LEU A 170 6.58 -4.75 14.12
C LEU A 170 5.21 -4.68 13.45
N ALA A 171 4.20 -5.34 14.02
CA ALA A 171 2.84 -5.34 13.49
C ALA A 171 2.25 -3.91 13.46
N ARG A 172 2.41 -3.12 14.52
CA ARG A 172 1.96 -1.70 14.55
C ARG A 172 2.63 -0.86 13.47
N ARG A 173 3.95 -1.02 13.30
CA ARG A 173 4.72 -0.33 12.27
C ARG A 173 4.22 -0.69 10.88
N LEU A 174 4.06 -1.98 10.59
CA LEU A 174 3.56 -2.46 9.31
C LEU A 174 2.10 -2.09 9.07
N ALA A 175 1.26 -2.01 10.11
CA ALA A 175 -0.13 -1.56 9.99
C ALA A 175 -0.21 -0.08 9.61
N ALA A 176 0.60 0.78 10.25
CA ALA A 176 0.71 2.18 9.87
C ALA A 176 1.18 2.32 8.42
N GLN A 177 2.26 1.61 8.05
CA GLN A 177 2.80 1.66 6.69
C GLN A 177 1.88 1.03 5.65
N SER A 178 1.11 0.00 6.02
CA SER A 178 0.09 -0.62 5.16
C SER A 178 -0.96 0.40 4.75
N ILE A 179 -1.48 1.18 5.69
CA ILE A 179 -2.45 2.25 5.44
C ILE A 179 -1.82 3.36 4.59
N VAL A 180 -0.66 3.88 5.02
CA VAL A 180 0.03 4.99 4.35
C VAL A 180 0.39 4.62 2.92
N ASN A 181 1.12 3.52 2.70
CA ASN A 181 1.55 3.09 1.37
C ASN A 181 0.37 2.75 0.47
N THR A 182 -0.73 2.24 1.02
CA THR A 182 -1.95 2.04 0.23
C THR A 182 -2.50 3.36 -0.28
N ILE A 183 -2.64 4.37 0.59
CA ILE A 183 -3.20 5.66 0.16
C ILE A 183 -2.26 6.35 -0.82
N THR A 184 -0.98 6.49 -0.48
CA THR A 184 0.00 7.26 -1.25
C THR A 184 0.39 6.57 -2.57
N ALA A 185 0.29 5.24 -2.68
CA ALA A 185 0.47 4.56 -3.96
C ALA A 185 -0.67 4.82 -4.95
N ASN A 186 -1.88 5.12 -4.46
CA ASN A 186 -3.04 5.43 -5.31
C ASN A 186 -3.27 6.95 -5.43
N ARG A 187 -2.73 7.74 -4.50
CA ARG A 187 -2.76 9.22 -4.47
C ARG A 187 -1.37 9.78 -4.12
N PRO A 188 -0.44 9.82 -5.09
CA PRO A 188 0.94 10.25 -4.85
C PRO A 188 1.08 11.75 -4.55
N ASP A 189 0.02 12.52 -4.73
CA ASP A 189 -0.08 13.96 -4.42
C ASP A 189 -0.35 14.26 -2.94
N VAL A 190 -0.59 13.23 -2.11
CA VAL A 190 -1.04 13.36 -0.73
C VAL A 190 -0.03 12.75 0.24
N SER A 191 0.15 13.39 1.40
CA SER A 191 0.77 12.81 2.59
C SER A 191 -0.30 12.42 3.61
N VAL A 192 -0.05 11.39 4.42
CA VAL A 192 -1.03 10.82 5.35
C VAL A 192 -0.66 11.13 6.80
N GLN A 193 -1.48 11.91 7.50
CA GLN A 193 -1.35 12.10 8.94
C GLN A 193 -2.25 11.09 9.66
N LEU A 194 -1.65 10.11 10.32
CA LEU A 194 -2.39 9.22 11.22
C LEU A 194 -2.69 9.93 12.55
N LEU A 195 -3.94 9.82 12.99
CA LEU A 195 -4.45 10.24 14.27
C LEU A 195 -5.13 9.05 14.94
N PHE A 196 -5.20 9.09 16.26
CA PHE A 196 -5.82 8.01 17.05
C PHE A 196 -6.76 8.61 18.08
N GLU A 197 -7.96 8.05 18.18
CA GLU A 197 -8.91 8.42 19.21
C GLU A 197 -8.48 7.83 20.55
N LEU A 198 -7.85 8.65 21.39
CA LEU A 198 -7.34 8.26 22.70
C LEU A 198 -8.08 9.07 23.76
N ASN A 199 -8.72 8.39 24.72
CA ASN A 199 -9.48 9.03 25.80
C ASN A 199 -10.57 10.01 25.30
N GLY A 200 -11.21 9.70 24.17
CA GLY A 200 -12.30 10.51 23.60
C GLY A 200 -11.84 11.75 22.83
N SER A 201 -10.58 11.79 22.37
CA SER A 201 -10.08 12.85 21.48
C SER A 201 -9.07 12.30 20.48
N ALA A 202 -9.12 12.78 19.24
CA ALA A 202 -8.15 12.44 18.21
C ALA A 202 -6.80 13.13 18.48
N ALA A 203 -5.72 12.35 18.51
CA ALA A 203 -4.38 12.85 18.80
C ALA A 203 -3.31 12.17 17.94
N ARG A 204 -2.21 12.90 17.72
CA ARG A 204 -0.96 12.33 17.20
C ARG A 204 -0.27 11.54 18.30
N VAL A 205 0.30 10.41 17.93
CA VAL A 205 1.07 9.53 18.81
C VAL A 205 2.56 9.72 18.59
N ARG A 206 3.40 9.21 19.51
CA ARG A 206 4.85 9.21 19.30
C ARG A 206 5.24 8.15 18.28
N ARG A 207 6.31 8.40 17.54
CA ARG A 207 6.87 7.44 16.57
C ARG A 207 7.21 6.08 17.21
N THR A 208 7.69 6.10 18.45
CA THR A 208 7.99 4.91 19.25
C THR A 208 6.76 4.07 19.61
N GLU A 209 5.57 4.67 19.75
CA GLU A 209 4.33 3.93 20.03
C GLU A 209 3.88 3.07 18.83
N LEU A 210 4.26 3.49 17.62
CA LEU A 210 4.06 2.77 16.36
C LEU A 210 5.24 1.86 15.98
N GLY A 211 6.27 1.76 16.82
CA GLY A 211 7.47 0.97 16.53
C GLY A 211 8.32 1.50 15.37
N LEU A 212 8.13 2.75 14.93
CA LEU A 212 8.91 3.36 13.82
C LEU A 212 10.36 3.67 14.20
N GLU A 213 10.66 3.65 15.49
CA GLU A 213 12.01 3.74 16.04
C GLU A 213 12.24 2.60 17.01
N THR A 214 13.52 2.27 17.25
CA THR A 214 13.89 1.20 18.18
C THR A 214 13.26 1.44 19.55
N PHE A 215 12.75 0.37 20.15
CA PHE A 215 12.25 0.38 21.52
C PHE A 215 13.39 0.86 22.46
N GLY A 216 13.15 1.95 23.19
CA GLY A 216 14.18 2.62 24.01
C GLY A 216 14.94 3.77 23.32
N GLY A 217 14.62 4.08 22.06
CA GLY A 217 15.07 5.29 21.36
C GLY A 217 14.47 6.55 21.98
N GLY A 218 15.28 7.60 22.11
CA GLY A 218 14.94 8.83 22.82
C GLY A 218 14.15 9.88 22.04
N SER A 219 13.56 9.56 20.87
CA SER A 219 12.73 10.55 20.18
C SER A 219 11.40 10.73 20.91
N HIS A 220 11.14 11.97 21.29
CA HIS A 220 9.85 12.42 21.79
C HIS A 220 8.94 12.93 20.67
N ASP A 221 9.34 12.74 19.41
CA ASP A 221 8.69 13.39 18.28
C ASP A 221 7.35 12.73 17.97
N LEU A 222 6.34 13.59 17.82
CA LEU A 222 5.02 13.19 17.37
C LEU A 222 5.08 12.77 15.91
N LEU A 223 4.29 11.76 15.53
CA LEU A 223 4.22 11.26 14.17
C LEU A 223 3.82 12.38 13.19
N GLU A 224 4.70 12.76 12.28
CA GLU A 224 4.44 13.73 11.20
C GLU A 224 3.66 13.09 10.04
N PRO A 225 3.09 13.88 9.11
CA PRO A 225 2.50 13.34 7.89
C PRO A 225 3.50 12.42 7.17
N MET A 226 3.05 11.22 6.83
CA MET A 226 3.84 10.15 6.25
C MET A 226 3.65 10.10 4.74
N GLU A 227 4.73 9.83 4.02
CA GLU A 227 4.71 9.60 2.57
C GLU A 227 4.90 8.11 2.26
N PHE A 228 4.85 7.76 0.98
CA PHE A 228 5.15 6.39 0.54
C PHE A 228 6.58 6.00 0.95
N ASP A 229 6.71 4.86 1.64
CA ASP A 229 7.99 4.33 2.06
C ASP A 229 8.23 2.95 1.43
N ASP A 230 9.13 2.91 0.43
CA ASP A 230 9.45 1.70 -0.30
C ASP A 230 10.35 0.73 0.49
N SER A 231 10.97 1.17 1.59
CA SER A 231 11.83 0.33 2.42
C SER A 231 11.07 -0.79 3.13
N TYR A 232 9.76 -0.60 3.32
CA TYR A 232 8.86 -1.63 3.86
C TYR A 232 8.30 -2.55 2.78
N VAL A 233 8.51 -2.28 1.49
CA VAL A 233 7.89 -3.05 0.42
C VAL A 233 8.83 -4.16 -0.05
N ILE A 234 8.33 -5.40 -0.12
CA ILE A 234 9.14 -6.53 -0.56
C ILE A 234 9.60 -6.34 -2.01
N THR A 235 10.88 -6.60 -2.26
CA THR A 235 11.48 -6.64 -3.59
C THR A 235 11.88 -8.06 -3.96
N ALA A 236 12.17 -8.33 -5.25
CA ALA A 236 12.69 -9.64 -5.66
C ALA A 236 13.99 -10.03 -4.90
N PRO A 237 14.98 -9.14 -4.75
CA PRO A 237 16.11 -9.34 -3.84
C PRO A 237 15.70 -9.61 -2.39
N GLY A 238 14.70 -8.89 -1.88
CA GLY A 238 14.16 -9.09 -0.54
C GLY A 238 13.59 -10.50 -0.34
N VAL A 239 12.82 -11.03 -1.30
CA VAL A 239 12.29 -12.40 -1.22
C VAL A 239 13.42 -13.43 -1.16
N VAL A 240 14.48 -13.23 -1.96
CA VAL A 240 15.65 -14.11 -1.89
C VAL A 240 16.33 -14.01 -0.52
N ALA A 241 16.49 -12.81 0.02
CA ALA A 241 17.10 -12.63 1.33
C ALA A 241 16.29 -13.34 2.44
N CYS A 242 14.98 -13.08 2.51
CA CYS A 242 14.04 -13.75 3.42
C CYS A 242 14.14 -15.28 3.33
N LEU A 243 14.04 -15.82 2.11
CA LEU A 243 14.11 -17.26 1.89
C LEU A 243 15.44 -17.86 2.37
N LEU A 244 16.57 -17.20 2.08
CA LEU A 244 17.89 -17.73 2.46
C LEU A 244 18.18 -17.58 3.95
N GLU A 245 17.68 -16.52 4.59
CA GLU A 245 17.74 -16.35 6.05
C GLU A 245 16.96 -17.48 6.76
N HIS A 246 15.74 -17.77 6.30
CA HIS A 246 14.97 -18.90 6.84
C HIS A 246 15.66 -20.24 6.63
N ILE A 247 16.20 -20.50 5.44
CA ILE A 247 16.98 -21.74 5.19
C ILE A 247 18.22 -21.82 6.09
N GLN A 248 18.92 -20.70 6.29
CA GLN A 248 20.08 -20.63 7.17
C GLN A 248 19.72 -20.94 8.63
N ASN A 249 18.55 -20.49 9.08
CA ASN A 249 18.02 -20.72 10.43
C ASN A 249 17.33 -22.07 10.60
N GLY A 250 17.13 -22.84 9.52
CA GLY A 250 16.41 -24.12 9.53
C GLY A 250 14.88 -23.98 9.57
N GLU A 251 14.36 -22.79 9.27
CA GLU A 251 12.92 -22.46 9.24
C GLU A 251 12.32 -22.79 7.86
N TYR A 252 12.34 -24.07 7.49
CA TYR A 252 11.91 -24.52 6.16
C TYR A 252 10.43 -24.27 5.88
N ASP A 253 9.59 -24.28 6.91
CA ASP A 253 8.17 -23.94 6.87
C ASP A 253 7.93 -22.50 6.41
N LYS A 254 8.80 -21.55 6.79
CA LYS A 254 8.75 -20.15 6.35
C LYS A 254 9.39 -19.93 4.98
N ALA A 255 10.44 -20.68 4.65
CA ALA A 255 11.09 -20.61 3.34
C ALA A 255 10.22 -21.18 2.21
N TYR A 256 9.50 -22.28 2.45
CA TYR A 256 8.77 -23.03 1.43
C TYR A 256 7.67 -22.24 0.70
N PRO A 257 6.86 -21.39 1.36
CA PRO A 257 5.90 -20.50 0.69
C PRO A 257 6.52 -19.53 -0.30
N LEU A 258 7.79 -19.15 -0.13
CA LEU A 258 8.52 -18.21 -0.99
C LEU A 258 9.09 -18.89 -2.26
N ILE A 259 8.91 -20.20 -2.38
CA ILE A 259 9.28 -21.00 -3.56
C ILE A 259 8.09 -21.06 -4.53
N ALA A 260 8.39 -20.82 -5.81
CA ALA A 260 7.43 -20.81 -6.91
C ALA A 260 6.72 -22.16 -7.03
N GLU A 261 5.40 -22.15 -7.20
CA GLU A 261 4.60 -23.37 -7.38
C GLU A 261 4.98 -24.11 -8.67
N LEU A 262 5.32 -23.38 -9.73
CA LEU A 262 5.64 -23.94 -11.05
C LEU A 262 7.03 -23.51 -11.55
N GLU A 263 7.81 -24.49 -12.01
CA GLU A 263 9.13 -24.32 -12.62
C GLU A 263 9.10 -23.85 -14.07
N GLN A 264 10.24 -23.36 -14.57
CA GLN A 264 10.37 -23.14 -16.02
C GLN A 264 10.27 -24.49 -16.73
N GLY A 265 9.26 -24.65 -17.60
CA GLY A 265 8.92 -25.93 -18.23
C GLY A 265 7.75 -26.68 -17.58
N GLY A 266 7.13 -26.13 -16.53
CA GLY A 266 5.84 -26.62 -16.00
C GLY A 266 5.93 -27.74 -14.95
N ALA A 267 7.14 -28.10 -14.50
CA ALA A 267 7.27 -29.00 -13.35
C ALA A 267 6.77 -28.31 -12.07
N GLN A 268 6.01 -29.04 -11.25
CA GLN A 268 5.53 -28.52 -9.97
C GLN A 268 6.63 -28.65 -8.91
N LYS A 269 6.69 -27.69 -7.98
CA LYS A 269 7.55 -27.84 -6.79
C LYS A 269 7.13 -29.08 -5.98
N PRO A 270 8.07 -29.77 -5.31
CA PRO A 270 7.73 -30.91 -4.47
C PRO A 270 6.82 -30.50 -3.30
N ASP A 271 6.10 -31.45 -2.72
CA ASP A 271 5.38 -31.25 -1.46
C ASP A 271 6.34 -30.87 -0.32
N TYR A 272 5.80 -30.30 0.77
CA TYR A 272 6.60 -29.82 1.89
C TYR A 272 7.47 -30.91 2.53
N ALA A 273 6.94 -32.12 2.74
CA ALA A 273 7.71 -33.18 3.41
C ALA A 273 8.89 -33.64 2.54
N SER A 274 8.66 -33.76 1.23
CA SER A 274 9.71 -34.06 0.25
C SER A 274 10.76 -32.95 0.17
N PHE A 275 10.31 -31.67 0.19
CA PHE A 275 11.18 -30.50 0.22
C PHE A 275 12.07 -30.49 1.46
N GLU A 276 11.49 -30.59 2.65
CA GLU A 276 12.19 -30.56 3.94
C GLU A 276 13.23 -31.68 4.04
N THR A 277 12.83 -32.90 3.67
CA THR A 277 13.73 -34.07 3.65
C THR A 277 14.93 -33.84 2.74
N TYR A 278 14.71 -33.28 1.55
CA TYR A 278 15.79 -33.05 0.60
C TYR A 278 16.69 -31.90 1.05
N MET A 279 16.14 -30.79 1.52
CA MET A 279 16.89 -29.65 2.05
C MET A 279 17.81 -30.06 3.21
N ALA A 280 17.36 -30.95 4.09
CA ALA A 280 18.17 -31.49 5.19
C ALA A 280 19.40 -32.30 4.72
N SER A 281 19.39 -32.79 3.47
CA SER A 281 20.52 -33.54 2.87
C SER A 281 21.55 -32.64 2.17
N LEU A 282 21.24 -31.36 1.95
CA LEU A 282 22.08 -30.41 1.23
C LEU A 282 23.08 -29.70 2.15
N ALA A 283 24.01 -28.99 1.53
CA ALA A 283 24.97 -28.14 2.21
C ALA A 283 24.27 -26.99 2.96
N LYS A 284 24.77 -26.64 4.14
CA LYS A 284 24.23 -25.54 4.93
C LYS A 284 24.81 -24.20 4.50
N ILE A 285 23.99 -23.15 4.60
CA ILE A 285 24.41 -21.77 4.30
C ILE A 285 25.20 -21.22 5.49
N LYS A 286 26.51 -20.94 5.31
CA LYS A 286 27.31 -20.23 6.32
C LYS A 286 27.10 -18.72 6.27
N SER A 287 27.05 -18.16 5.06
CA SER A 287 26.80 -16.75 4.82
C SER A 287 26.30 -16.52 3.40
N PHE A 288 25.58 -15.43 3.18
CA PHE A 288 25.18 -15.00 1.85
C PHE A 288 25.12 -13.47 1.76
N SER A 289 25.11 -12.95 0.52
CA SER A 289 24.74 -11.58 0.23
C SER A 289 23.99 -11.50 -1.10
N VAL A 290 22.90 -10.74 -1.12
CA VAL A 290 22.10 -10.48 -2.32
C VAL A 290 22.61 -9.19 -2.96
N ARG A 291 22.86 -9.21 -4.28
CA ARG A 291 23.58 -8.13 -4.97
C ARG A 291 22.67 -7.30 -5.87
N GLU A 292 22.30 -7.88 -7.00
CA GLU A 292 21.67 -7.15 -8.09
C GLU A 292 20.48 -7.95 -8.61
N GLN A 293 19.47 -7.22 -9.09
CA GLN A 293 18.40 -7.78 -9.90
C GLN A 293 18.55 -7.35 -11.35
N THR A 294 18.23 -8.24 -12.29
CA THR A 294 18.15 -7.93 -13.72
C THR A 294 16.84 -8.47 -14.25
N GLN A 295 16.09 -7.63 -14.96
CA GLN A 295 14.89 -8.07 -15.65
C GLN A 295 15.27 -8.82 -16.92
N ASN A 296 14.71 -10.01 -17.11
CA ASN A 296 14.91 -10.74 -18.35
C ASN A 296 14.03 -10.09 -19.44
N LYS A 297 14.65 -9.64 -20.54
CA LYS A 297 13.99 -8.81 -21.57
C LYS A 297 12.81 -9.50 -22.27
N ASP A 298 12.76 -10.83 -22.22
CA ASP A 298 11.80 -11.66 -22.98
C ASP A 298 10.92 -12.58 -22.10
N SER A 299 10.93 -12.43 -20.77
CA SER A 299 10.08 -13.26 -19.88
C SER A 299 9.60 -12.50 -18.64
N SER A 300 8.50 -12.97 -18.05
CA SER A 300 7.99 -12.51 -16.75
C SER A 300 8.88 -12.90 -15.56
N SER A 301 10.13 -13.28 -15.82
CA SER A 301 11.10 -13.71 -14.82
C SER A 301 12.14 -12.62 -14.52
N ILE A 302 12.60 -12.59 -13.27
CA ILE A 302 13.66 -11.73 -12.79
C ILE A 302 14.83 -12.61 -12.38
N LEU A 303 16.05 -12.17 -12.69
CA LEU A 303 17.27 -12.80 -12.21
C LEU A 303 17.81 -12.01 -11.01
N VAL A 304 18.11 -12.69 -9.92
CA VAL A 304 18.75 -12.10 -8.74
C VAL A 304 20.12 -12.75 -8.54
N THR A 305 21.16 -11.94 -8.41
CA THR A 305 22.52 -12.43 -8.16
C THR A 305 22.77 -12.57 -6.67
N VAL A 306 23.23 -13.75 -6.26
CA VAL A 306 23.58 -14.08 -4.87
C VAL A 306 25.03 -14.54 -4.80
N GLU A 307 25.72 -14.09 -3.76
CA GLU A 307 27.01 -14.64 -3.35
C GLU A 307 26.81 -15.44 -2.06
N ILE A 308 27.29 -16.68 -2.02
CA ILE A 308 27.01 -17.63 -0.94
C ILE A 308 28.28 -18.39 -0.54
N THR A 309 28.41 -18.65 0.76
CA THR A 309 29.39 -19.57 1.33
C THR A 309 28.66 -20.74 1.96
N LEU A 310 29.02 -21.96 1.55
CA LEU A 310 28.43 -23.18 2.08
C LEU A 310 29.33 -23.83 3.14
N ASP A 311 28.77 -24.73 3.94
CA ASP A 311 29.51 -25.41 5.01
C ASP A 311 30.59 -26.37 4.48
N ASN A 312 30.31 -27.01 3.36
CA ASN A 312 31.18 -27.95 2.66
C ASN A 312 32.21 -27.28 1.72
N ASP A 313 32.19 -25.96 1.57
CA ASP A 313 33.10 -25.22 0.69
C ASP A 313 33.95 -24.19 1.46
N GLN A 314 35.10 -23.84 0.87
CA GLN A 314 36.08 -22.90 1.40
C GLN A 314 36.01 -21.52 0.73
N GLY A 315 35.18 -21.35 -0.32
CA GLY A 315 35.10 -20.12 -1.10
C GLY A 315 33.69 -19.53 -1.22
N VAL A 316 33.64 -18.24 -1.57
CA VAL A 316 32.40 -17.56 -1.97
C VAL A 316 32.07 -17.94 -3.41
N ARG A 317 30.87 -18.46 -3.63
CA ARG A 317 30.35 -18.76 -4.97
C ARG A 317 29.29 -17.74 -5.37
N ARG A 318 29.20 -17.45 -6.66
CA ARG A 318 28.19 -16.56 -7.23
C ARG A 318 27.19 -17.36 -8.07
N TYR A 319 25.91 -17.15 -7.80
CA TYR A 319 24.81 -17.79 -8.52
C TYR A 319 23.83 -16.73 -9.03
N GLN A 320 23.18 -17.03 -10.16
CA GLN A 320 22.04 -16.28 -10.65
C GLN A 320 20.78 -17.09 -10.39
N LEU A 321 19.91 -16.53 -9.56
CA LEU A 321 18.66 -17.12 -9.15
C LEU A 321 17.52 -16.62 -10.01
N THR A 322 16.71 -17.55 -10.52
CA THR A 322 15.52 -17.19 -11.31
C THR A 322 14.30 -17.08 -10.43
N LEU A 323 13.65 -15.93 -10.46
CA LEU A 323 12.37 -15.67 -9.80
C LEU A 323 11.26 -15.50 -10.82
N LYS A 324 10.05 -15.88 -10.42
CA LYS A 324 8.84 -15.80 -11.23
C LYS A 324 7.78 -14.99 -10.53
N SER A 325 7.03 -14.21 -11.30
CA SER A 325 5.84 -13.56 -10.78
C SER A 325 4.74 -14.59 -10.53
N GLU A 326 4.29 -14.72 -9.29
CA GLU A 326 3.15 -15.52 -8.87
C GLU A 326 2.23 -14.66 -8.00
N GLY A 327 1.07 -14.28 -8.55
CA GLY A 327 0.18 -13.32 -7.92
C GLY A 327 0.82 -11.93 -7.84
N SER A 328 1.04 -11.44 -6.61
CA SER A 328 1.60 -10.11 -6.33
C SER A 328 3.05 -10.13 -5.84
N ILE A 329 3.69 -11.29 -5.81
CA ILE A 329 5.09 -11.44 -5.38
C ILE A 329 5.92 -12.19 -6.42
N TYR A 330 7.23 -11.95 -6.39
CA TYR A 330 8.20 -12.77 -7.10
C TYR A 330 8.62 -13.93 -6.19
N LYS A 331 8.51 -15.17 -6.67
CA LYS A 331 8.94 -16.36 -5.92
C LYS A 331 10.16 -17.03 -6.57
N LEU A 332 11.00 -17.64 -5.76
CA LEU A 332 12.22 -18.30 -6.21
C LEU A 332 11.91 -19.65 -6.87
N GLY A 333 12.51 -19.92 -8.04
CA GLY A 333 12.45 -21.25 -8.65
C GLY A 333 13.17 -22.29 -7.78
N TYR A 334 12.47 -23.36 -7.43
CA TYR A 334 12.99 -24.52 -6.71
C TYR A 334 14.26 -25.11 -7.34
N LYS A 335 14.30 -25.35 -8.66
CA LYS A 335 15.51 -25.88 -9.33
C LYS A 335 16.70 -24.93 -9.18
N SER A 336 16.44 -23.63 -9.26
CA SER A 336 17.47 -22.61 -9.08
C SER A 336 18.04 -22.62 -7.67
N LEU A 337 17.19 -22.82 -6.66
CA LEU A 337 17.58 -22.96 -5.26
C LEU A 337 18.44 -24.22 -5.05
N ILE A 338 17.97 -25.39 -5.50
CA ILE A 338 18.68 -26.67 -5.32
C ILE A 338 20.07 -26.65 -5.97
N ASN A 339 20.16 -26.15 -7.21
CA ASN A 339 21.43 -26.05 -7.92
C ASN A 339 22.44 -25.15 -7.17
N MET A 340 21.96 -24.09 -6.51
CA MET A 340 22.81 -23.22 -5.70
C MET A 340 23.35 -23.95 -4.47
N LEU A 341 22.53 -24.78 -3.84
CA LEU A 341 22.89 -25.54 -2.63
C LEU A 341 23.66 -26.84 -2.91
N GLY A 342 24.02 -27.08 -4.17
CA GLY A 342 24.82 -28.23 -4.59
C GLY A 342 24.04 -29.54 -4.75
N GLY A 343 22.71 -29.48 -4.83
CA GLY A 343 21.90 -30.64 -5.18
C GLY A 343 21.86 -30.87 -6.70
N ASP A 344 21.65 -32.12 -7.10
CA ASP A 344 21.38 -32.45 -8.50
C ASP A 344 19.95 -32.00 -8.82
N GLY A 345 19.82 -31.04 -9.76
CA GLY A 345 18.52 -30.53 -10.18
C GLY A 345 17.70 -31.62 -10.87
N VAL A 346 16.74 -32.22 -10.15
CA VAL A 346 15.74 -33.15 -10.71
C VAL A 346 14.74 -32.38 -11.57
#